data_AF-A0A7C5T301-F1
#
_entry.id   AF-A0A7C5T301-F1
#
_cell.length_a   1.000
_cell.length_b   1.000
_cell.length_c   1.000
_cell.angle_alpha   90.00
_cell.angle_beta   90.00
_cell.angle_gamma   90.00
#
_symmetry.space_group_name_H-M   'P 1'
#
loop_
_entity.id
_entity.type
_entity.pdbx_description
1 polymer ?
#
loop_
_entity_poly.entity_id
_entity_poly.type
_entity_poly.pdbx_seq_one_letter_code
_entity_poly.pdbx_strand_id
1 'polypeptide(L)'
;MVVVDASALAKYILKEEGWREVRKLLEGGAVSVDHVVKEISNAIWRKCAVLKLEDAEVAVKRYELLVELVRSGVVVLESELKYLEKAFRIAVENGV
;
A
#
# COMPACT_ATOMS: atom_id res chain seq x y z
N MET A 1 1.64 -10.40 13.55
CA MET A 1 1.71 -9.91 12.15
C MET A 1 1.04 -8.55 12.11
N VAL A 2 1.73 -7.52 11.63
CA VAL A 2 1.20 -6.15 11.63
C VAL A 2 0.29 -5.96 10.41
N VAL A 3 -0.88 -5.35 10.59
CA VAL A 3 -1.74 -4.94 9.47
C VAL A 3 -1.27 -3.57 8.99
N VAL A 4 -1.02 -3.44 7.69
CA VAL A 4 -0.57 -2.19 7.08
C VAL A 4 -1.61 -1.65 6.11
N ASP A 5 -1.94 -0.37 6.26
CA ASP A 5 -2.77 0.37 5.33
C ASP A 5 -1.96 0.86 4.10
N ALA A 6 -2.66 1.19 3.01
CA ALA A 6 -2.05 1.72 1.80
C ALA A 6 -1.28 3.01 2.04
N SER A 7 -1.76 3.90 2.91
CA SER A 7 -1.05 5.15 3.22
C SER A 7 0.34 4.91 3.84
N ALA A 8 0.46 3.94 4.73
CA ALA A 8 1.73 3.59 5.36
C ALA A 8 2.70 2.96 4.35
N LEU A 9 2.23 2.03 3.52
CA LEU A 9 3.08 1.37 2.53
C LEU A 9 3.43 2.33 1.37
N ALA A 10 2.52 3.24 0.97
CA ALA A 10 2.81 4.32 0.03
C ALA A 10 3.93 5.22 0.52
N LYS A 11 3.93 5.62 1.81
CA LYS A 11 5.04 6.39 2.41
C LYS A 11 6.40 5.70 2.25
N TYR A 12 6.45 4.38 2.43
CA TYR A 12 7.68 3.60 2.17
C TYR A 12 8.08 3.61 0.69
N ILE A 13 7.16 3.26 -0.21
CA ILE A 13 7.40 3.15 -1.65
C ILE A 13 7.78 4.50 -2.27
N LEU A 14 7.09 5.57 -1.88
CA LEU A 14 7.28 6.94 -2.38
C LEU A 14 8.42 7.70 -1.69
N LYS A 15 9.05 7.09 -0.67
CA LYS A 15 10.10 7.68 0.20
C LYS A 15 9.70 9.01 0.82
N GLU A 16 8.46 9.09 1.32
CA GLU A 16 7.96 10.26 2.04
C GLU A 16 8.59 10.39 3.42
N GLU A 17 8.38 11.52 4.09
CA GLU A 17 8.83 11.71 5.46
C GLU A 17 8.33 10.58 6.39
N GLY A 18 9.24 9.99 7.15
CA GLY A 18 8.94 8.86 8.03
C GLY A 18 9.00 7.47 7.36
N TRP A 19 9.53 7.35 6.13
CA TRP A 19 9.58 6.06 5.42
C TRP A 19 10.49 5.02 6.10
N ARG A 20 11.48 5.45 6.90
CA ARG A 20 12.42 4.55 7.59
C ARG A 20 11.76 3.84 8.77
N GLU A 21 10.81 4.49 9.40
CA GLU A 21 10.00 3.96 10.49
C GLU A 21 9.08 2.87 9.94
N VAL A 22 8.45 3.11 8.79
CA VAL A 22 7.65 2.09 8.08
C VAL A 22 8.54 0.90 7.69
N ARG A 23 9.76 1.14 7.20
CA ARG A 23 10.69 0.05 6.87
C ARG A 23 10.92 -0.90 8.05
N LYS A 24 11.13 -0.38 9.26
CA LYS A 24 11.33 -1.18 10.48
C LYS A 24 10.10 -2.06 10.79
N LEU A 25 8.90 -1.57 10.49
CA LEU A 25 7.67 -2.34 10.66
C LEU A 25 7.57 -3.48 9.64
N LEU A 26 8.00 -3.22 8.38
CA LEU A 26 8.00 -4.22 7.32
C LEU A 26 9.03 -5.35 7.53
N GLU A 27 10.14 -5.08 8.24
CA GLU A 27 11.15 -6.10 8.57
C GLU A 27 10.58 -7.28 9.37
N GLY A 28 9.51 -7.07 10.14
CA GLY A 28 8.80 -8.12 10.87
C GLY A 28 7.72 -8.85 10.07
N GLY A 29 7.55 -8.51 8.78
CA GLY A 29 6.47 -8.96 7.93
C GLY A 29 5.14 -8.25 8.22
N ALA A 30 4.36 -8.02 7.16
CA ALA A 30 3.09 -7.33 7.24
C ALA A 30 2.00 -8.05 6.45
N VAL A 31 0.74 -7.74 6.77
CA VAL A 31 -0.44 -8.19 6.03
C VAL A 31 -1.28 -7.00 5.61
N SER A 32 -1.89 -7.07 4.44
CA SER A 32 -2.85 -6.08 3.96
C SER A 32 -3.92 -6.74 3.10
N VAL A 33 -4.97 -6.00 2.78
CA VAL A 33 -5.93 -6.43 1.76
C VAL A 33 -5.35 -6.18 0.37
N ASP A 34 -5.69 -7.02 -0.60
CA ASP A 34 -5.24 -6.93 -2.00
C ASP A 34 -5.52 -5.58 -2.68
N HIS A 35 -6.51 -4.82 -2.19
CA HIS A 35 -6.77 -3.44 -2.61
C HIS A 35 -5.55 -2.51 -2.50
N VAL A 36 -4.66 -2.76 -1.52
CA VAL A 36 -3.47 -1.94 -1.25
C VAL A 36 -2.61 -1.74 -2.50
N VAL A 37 -2.55 -2.74 -3.38
CA VAL A 37 -1.76 -2.69 -4.62
C VAL A 37 -2.32 -1.63 -5.57
N LYS A 38 -3.65 -1.53 -5.69
CA LYS A 38 -4.32 -0.54 -6.55
C LYS A 38 -4.10 0.87 -6.03
N GLU A 39 -4.26 1.08 -4.73
CA GLU A 39 -4.11 2.41 -4.10
C GLU A 39 -2.69 2.96 -4.25
N ILE A 40 -1.68 2.13 -4.00
CA ILE A 40 -0.28 2.55 -4.12
C ILE A 40 0.09 2.75 -5.59
N SER A 41 -0.36 1.88 -6.49
CA SER A 41 -0.15 2.07 -7.94
C SER A 41 -0.77 3.38 -8.42
N ASN A 42 -1.96 3.73 -7.94
CA ASN A 42 -2.59 5.02 -8.23
C ASN A 42 -1.79 6.19 -7.63
N ALA A 43 -1.24 6.06 -6.42
CA ALA A 43 -0.41 7.10 -5.82
C ALA A 43 0.89 7.34 -6.62
N ILE A 44 1.55 6.27 -7.08
CA ILE A 44 2.72 6.34 -7.98
C ILE A 44 2.34 7.04 -9.27
N TRP A 45 1.27 6.60 -9.93
CA TRP A 45 0.78 7.20 -11.18
C TRP A 45 0.44 8.68 -11.00
N ARG A 46 -0.27 9.06 -9.95
CA ARG A 46 -0.63 10.47 -9.69
C ARG A 46 0.63 11.33 -9.51
N LYS A 47 1.62 10.87 -8.75
CA LYS A 47 2.87 11.62 -8.53
C LYS A 47 3.64 11.84 -9.83
N CYS A 48 3.67 10.84 -10.70
CA CYS A 48 4.35 10.90 -12.00
C CYS A 48 3.53 11.66 -13.06
N ALA A 49 2.35 11.16 -13.42
CA ALA A 49 1.61 11.62 -14.59
C ALA A 49 0.76 12.87 -14.34
N VAL A 50 0.19 13.02 -13.14
CA VAL A 50 -0.71 14.14 -12.82
C VAL A 50 0.08 15.31 -12.24
N LEU A 51 0.88 15.05 -11.21
CA LEU A 51 1.64 16.09 -10.51
C LEU A 51 2.97 16.43 -11.19
N LYS A 52 3.47 15.56 -12.08
CA LYS A 52 4.75 15.74 -12.78
C LYS A 52 5.93 15.98 -11.82
N LEU A 53 5.87 15.37 -10.64
CA LEU A 53 6.90 15.48 -9.60
C LEU A 53 7.96 14.38 -9.71
N GLU A 54 7.82 13.48 -10.67
CA GLU A 54 8.70 12.33 -10.86
C GLU A 54 8.68 11.81 -12.29
N ASP A 55 9.84 11.39 -12.77
CA ASP A 55 10.02 10.76 -14.08
C ASP A 55 9.37 9.36 -14.16
N ALA A 56 8.89 9.02 -15.35
CA ALA A 56 8.23 7.74 -15.61
C ALA A 56 9.11 6.53 -15.25
N GLU A 57 10.42 6.60 -15.49
CA GLU A 57 11.34 5.50 -15.14
C GLU A 57 11.41 5.27 -13.63
N VAL A 58 11.39 6.33 -12.83
CA VAL A 58 11.40 6.22 -11.36
C VAL A 58 10.05 5.67 -10.86
N ALA A 59 8.95 6.08 -11.48
CA ALA A 59 7.62 5.55 -11.17
C ALA A 59 7.53 4.04 -11.43
N VAL A 60 8.08 3.56 -12.54
CA VAL A 60 8.15 2.12 -12.86
C VAL A 60 8.98 1.38 -11.80
N LYS A 61 10.15 1.88 -11.42
CA LYS A 61 10.99 1.27 -10.36
C LYS A 61 10.26 1.17 -9.02
N ARG A 62 9.41 2.15 -8.69
CA ARG A 62 8.58 2.10 -7.47
C ARG A 62 7.48 1.05 -7.56
N TYR A 63 6.87 0.89 -8.71
CA TYR A 63 5.88 -0.16 -8.93
C TYR A 63 6.54 -1.55 -8.84
N GLU A 64 7.74 -1.72 -9.42
CA GLU A 64 8.52 -2.96 -9.28
C GLU A 64 8.85 -3.26 -7.82
N LEU A 65 9.23 -2.25 -7.03
CA LEU A 65 9.44 -2.41 -5.59
C LEU A 65 8.16 -2.88 -4.87
N LEU A 66 7.00 -2.30 -5.18
CA LEU A 66 5.71 -2.74 -4.61
C LEU A 66 5.43 -4.21 -4.95
N VAL A 67 5.64 -4.60 -6.20
CA VAL A 67 5.47 -5.99 -6.66
C VAL A 67 6.42 -6.93 -5.93
N GLU A 68 7.67 -6.52 -5.73
CA GLU A 68 8.68 -7.33 -5.03
C GLU A 68 8.33 -7.54 -3.55
N LEU A 69 7.81 -6.52 -2.86
CA LEU A 69 7.37 -6.67 -1.46
C LEU A 69 6.26 -7.72 -1.31
N VAL A 70 5.36 -7.79 -2.29
CA VAL A 70 4.29 -8.80 -2.32
C VAL A 70 4.85 -10.18 -2.69
N ARG A 71 5.67 -10.26 -3.75
CA ARG A 71 6.24 -11.54 -4.24
C ARG A 71 7.16 -12.21 -3.23
N SER A 72 7.96 -11.44 -2.51
CA SER A 72 8.88 -11.92 -1.47
C SER A 72 8.18 -12.30 -0.16
N GLY A 73 6.87 -12.01 -0.02
CA GLY A 73 6.11 -12.29 1.19
C GLY A 73 6.38 -11.32 2.35
N VAL A 74 7.09 -10.21 2.11
CA VAL A 74 7.22 -9.12 3.09
C VAL A 74 5.86 -8.50 3.40
N VAL A 75 5.01 -8.37 2.38
CA VAL A 75 3.59 -8.00 2.52
C VAL A 75 2.72 -9.14 2.00
N VAL A 76 2.06 -9.85 2.90
CA VAL A 76 1.08 -10.88 2.56
C VAL A 76 -0.25 -10.22 2.21
N LEU A 77 -0.83 -10.59 1.07
CA LEU A 77 -2.13 -10.08 0.65
C LEU A 77 -3.25 -11.05 1.01
N GLU A 78 -4.27 -10.53 1.66
CA GLU A 78 -5.55 -11.19 1.87
C GLU A 78 -6.61 -10.62 0.91
N SER A 79 -7.53 -11.46 0.46
CA SER A 79 -8.63 -11.01 -0.41
C SER A 79 -9.57 -10.07 0.36
N GLU A 80 -9.77 -8.83 -0.13
CA GLU A 80 -10.68 -7.86 0.48
C GLU A 80 -12.12 -8.39 0.58
N LEU A 81 -12.54 -9.19 -0.41
CA LEU A 81 -13.88 -9.77 -0.49
C LEU A 81 -14.26 -10.58 0.76
N LYS A 82 -13.28 -11.13 1.48
CA LYS A 82 -13.50 -11.87 2.74
C LYS A 82 -14.04 -10.96 3.85
N TYR A 83 -13.76 -9.67 3.78
CA TYR A 83 -14.03 -8.69 4.84
C TYR A 83 -15.10 -7.67 4.47
N LEU A 84 -15.35 -7.44 3.17
CA LEU A 84 -16.22 -6.36 2.68
C LEU A 84 -17.62 -6.35 3.30
N GLU A 85 -18.32 -7.49 3.36
CA GLU A 85 -19.69 -7.51 3.91
C GLU A 85 -19.70 -7.05 5.37
N LYS A 86 -18.80 -7.60 6.19
CA LYS A 86 -18.69 -7.26 7.61
C LYS A 86 -18.25 -5.81 7.79
N ALA A 87 -17.29 -5.34 7.00
CA ALA A 87 -16.82 -3.97 7.02
C ALA A 87 -17.96 -2.99 6.72
N PHE A 88 -18.77 -3.28 5.69
CA PHE A 88 -19.92 -2.45 5.33
C PHE A 88 -20.98 -2.43 6.44
N ARG A 89 -21.29 -3.57 7.07
CA ARG A 89 -22.23 -3.61 8.20
C ARG A 89 -21.75 -2.77 9.38
N ILE A 90 -20.47 -2.90 9.74
CA ILE A 90 -19.84 -2.09 10.80
C ILE A 90 -19.94 -0.60 10.45
N ALA A 91 -19.69 -0.24 9.19
CA ALA A 91 -19.76 1.13 8.73
C ALA A 91 -21.18 1.72 8.90
N VAL A 92 -22.20 0.99 8.46
CA VAL A 92 -23.61 1.36 8.64
C VAL A 92 -24.00 1.47 10.11
N GLU A 93 -23.59 0.51 10.96
CA GLU A 93 -23.90 0.50 12.40
C GLU A 93 -23.27 1.67 13.16
N ASN A 94 -22.12 2.16 12.69
CA ASN A 94 -21.37 3.24 13.34
C ASN A 94 -21.51 4.60 12.62
N GLY A 95 -22.21 4.66 11.49
CA GLY A 95 -22.43 5.89 10.71
C GLY A 95 -21.16 6.45 10.06
N VAL A 96 -20.26 5.57 9.59
CA VAL A 96 -19.02 5.93 8.86
C VAL A 96 -19.03 5.43 7.42
#